data_AF-Q1JR98-F1
#
_entry.id   AF-Q1JR98-F1
#
_cell.length_a   1.000
_cell.length_b   1.000
_cell.length_c   1.000
_cell.angle_alpha   90.00
_cell.angle_beta   90.00
_cell.angle_gamma   90.00
#
_symmetry.space_group_name_H-M   'P 1'
#
loop_
_entity.id
_entity.type
_entity.pdbx_description
1 polymer ?
#
loop_
_entity_poly.entity_id
_entity_poly.type
_entity_poly.pdbx_seq_one_letter_code
_entity_poly.pdbx_strand_id
1 'polypeptide(L)' 'AKAIMWGMAASLTPAQVQQVANYFSTQTPPKAKMANAKLAAEGKKIYEGGISNLHVPACMAC' A
#
# COMPACT_ATOMS: atom_id res chain seq x y z
N ALA A 1 10.94 1.28 -7.24
CA ALA A 1 11.54 0.00 -6.80
C ALA A 1 13.06 -0.06 -7.02
N LYS A 2 13.57 0.17 -8.25
CA LYS A 2 15.00 -0.01 -8.59
C LYS A 2 16.00 0.66 -7.65
N ALA A 3 15.75 1.92 -7.28
CA ALA A 3 16.73 2.70 -6.53
C ALA A 3 16.93 2.28 -5.07
N ILE A 4 16.01 1.50 -4.48
CA ILE A 4 16.05 1.18 -3.04
C ILE A 4 15.85 -0.32 -2.80
N MET A 5 14.83 -0.94 -3.38
CA MET A 5 14.47 -2.33 -3.07
C MET A 5 15.35 -3.38 -3.77
N TRP A 6 15.92 -3.06 -4.94
CA TRP A 6 16.65 -4.06 -5.73
C TRP A 6 17.93 -4.52 -5.05
N GLY A 7 18.72 -3.62 -4.47
CA GLY A 7 19.94 -4.00 -3.75
C GLY A 7 19.66 -4.86 -2.52
N MET A 8 18.57 -4.56 -1.79
CA MET A 8 18.19 -5.33 -0.59
C MET A 8 17.61 -6.71 -0.93
N ALA A 9 16.87 -6.82 -2.03
CA ALA A 9 16.24 -8.06 -2.43
C ALA A 9 17.18 -8.99 -3.25
N ALA A 10 18.26 -8.47 -3.83
CA ALA A 10 19.11 -9.19 -4.78
C ALA A 10 19.71 -10.50 -4.24
N SER A 11 19.98 -10.57 -2.93
CA SER A 11 20.58 -11.76 -2.29
C SER A 11 19.56 -12.70 -1.64
N LEU A 12 18.26 -12.36 -1.66
CA LEU A 12 17.24 -13.17 -1.03
C LEU A 12 16.85 -14.36 -1.90
N THR A 13 16.84 -15.53 -1.28
CA THR A 13 16.21 -16.72 -1.87
C THR A 13 14.67 -16.59 -1.84
N PRO A 14 13.94 -17.35 -2.68
CA PRO A 14 12.47 -17.36 -2.63
C PRO A 14 11.90 -17.69 -1.25
N ALA A 15 12.55 -18.60 -0.51
CA ALA A 15 12.16 -18.94 0.85
C ALA A 15 12.32 -17.76 1.81
N GLN A 16 13.42 -17.02 1.70
CA GLN A 16 13.66 -15.82 2.52
C GLN A 16 12.69 -14.69 2.19
N VAL A 17 12.30 -14.52 0.92
CA VAL A 17 11.23 -13.57 0.56
C VAL A 17 9.93 -13.92 1.30
N GLN A 18 9.55 -15.21 1.32
CA GLN A 18 8.37 -15.66 2.05
C GLN A 18 8.51 -15.44 3.57
N GLN A 19 9.68 -15.70 4.14
CA GLN A 19 9.94 -15.48 5.57
C GLN A 19 9.82 -13.99 5.95
N VAL A 20 10.38 -13.10 5.13
CA VAL A 20 10.26 -11.64 5.31
C VAL A 20 8.81 -11.21 5.20
N ALA A 21 8.08 -11.69 4.20
CA ALA A 21 6.65 -11.40 4.03
C ALA A 21 5.83 -11.84 5.26
N ASN A 22 6.06 -13.06 5.76
CA ASN A 22 5.40 -13.58 6.95
C ASN A 22 5.76 -12.79 8.21
N TYR A 23 7.02 -12.40 8.37
CA TYR A 23 7.45 -11.62 9.52
C TYR A 23 6.72 -10.26 9.57
N PHE A 24 6.75 -9.49 8.47
CA PHE A 24 6.13 -8.16 8.45
C PHE A 24 4.60 -8.19 8.48
N SER A 25 3.95 -9.21 7.91
CA SER A 25 2.48 -9.31 7.90
C SER A 25 1.87 -9.56 9.30
N THR A 26 2.66 -10.10 10.23
CA THR A 26 2.22 -10.35 11.62
C THR A 26 2.42 -9.16 12.55
N GLN A 27 3.14 -8.13 12.12
CA GLN A 27 3.38 -6.96 12.96
C GLN A 27 2.12 -6.09 13.04
N THR A 28 1.88 -5.51 14.22
CA THR A 28 0.79 -4.54 14.39
C THR A 28 1.18 -3.21 13.75
N PRO A 29 0.40 -2.67 12.79
CA PRO A 29 0.71 -1.39 12.17
C PRO A 29 0.55 -0.25 13.18
N PRO A 30 1.37 0.81 13.07
CA PRO A 30 1.19 2.00 13.88
C PRO A 30 -0.17 2.65 13.59
N LYS A 31 -0.73 3.34 14.57
CA LYS A 31 -1.96 4.13 14.35
C LYS A 31 -1.75 5.10 13.21
N ALA A 32 -2.66 5.07 12.23
CA ALA A 32 -2.63 5.98 11.11
C ALA A 32 -2.67 7.43 11.61
N LYS A 33 -1.70 8.25 11.18
CA LYS A 33 -1.72 9.69 11.42
C LYS A 33 -2.32 10.37 10.21
N MET A 34 -3.57 10.80 10.32
CA MET A 34 -4.18 11.66 9.31
C MET A 34 -3.65 13.07 9.45
N ALA A 35 -2.82 13.51 8.50
CA ALA A 35 -2.26 14.86 8.52
C ALA A 35 -3.30 15.95 8.17
N ASN A 36 -4.33 15.62 7.38
CA ASN A 36 -5.38 16.55 6.97
C ASN A 36 -6.73 15.83 6.79
N ALA A 37 -7.71 16.15 7.64
CA ALA A 37 -9.03 15.51 7.62
C ALA A 37 -9.84 15.81 6.35
N LYS A 38 -9.70 17.02 5.77
CA LYS A 38 -10.42 17.40 4.55
C LYS A 38 -9.94 16.58 3.35
N LEU A 39 -8.62 16.48 3.17
CA LEU A 39 -8.03 15.67 2.09
C LEU A 39 -8.35 14.19 2.27
N ALA A 40 -8.39 13.69 3.50
CA ALA A 40 -8.80 12.31 3.75
C ALA A 40 -10.27 12.05 3.37
N ALA A 41 -11.17 13.00 3.66
CA ALA A 41 -12.58 12.89 3.27
C ALA A 41 -12.76 12.91 1.74
N GLU A 42 -11.98 13.73 1.03
CA GLU A 42 -11.95 13.74 -0.45
C GLU A 42 -11.38 12.42 -1.01
N GLY A 43 -10.26 11.95 -0.47
CA GLY A 43 -9.65 10.67 -0.84
C GLY A 43 -10.59 9.48 -0.60
N LYS A 44 -11.37 9.50 0.49
CA LYS A 44 -12.37 8.46 0.78
C LYS A 44 -13.41 8.33 -0.33
N LYS A 45 -13.90 9.44 -0.88
CA LYS A 45 -14.84 9.42 -2.01
C LYS A 45 -14.27 8.74 -3.25
N ILE A 46 -12.98 8.96 -3.54
CA ILE A 46 -12.28 8.32 -4.66
C ILE A 46 -12.04 6.84 -4.37
N TYR A 47 -11.61 6.51 -3.15
CA TYR A 47 -11.35 5.13 -2.73
C TYR A 47 -12.60 4.25 -2.86
N GLU A 48 -13.76 4.77 -2.43
CA GLU A 48 -15.05 4.09 -2.46
C GLU A 48 -15.76 4.15 -3.83
N GLY A 49 -15.66 5.28 -4.55
CA GLY A 49 -16.47 5.55 -5.74
C GLY A 49 -15.71 5.62 -7.07
N GLY A 50 -14.39 5.70 -7.04
CA GLY A 50 -13.57 5.98 -8.22
C GLY A 50 -13.80 7.38 -8.78
N ILE A 51 -13.39 7.58 -10.04
CA ILE A 51 -13.56 8.82 -10.81
C ILE A 51 -14.01 8.46 -12.23
N SER A 52 -15.33 8.42 -12.46
CA SER A 52 -15.92 7.87 -13.69
C SER A 52 -15.51 8.63 -14.95
N ASN A 53 -15.45 9.97 -14.89
CA ASN A 53 -15.05 10.81 -16.03
C ASN A 53 -13.56 10.70 -16.37
N LEU A 54 -12.74 10.19 -15.45
CA LEU A 54 -11.33 9.88 -15.69
C LEU A 54 -11.08 8.38 -15.90
N HIS A 55 -12.15 7.58 -15.97
CA HIS A 55 -12.09 6.13 -16.09
C HIS A 55 -11.26 5.45 -14.98
N VAL A 56 -11.27 6.03 -13.77
CA VAL A 56 -10.62 5.44 -12.59
C VAL A 56 -11.67 4.64 -11.82
N PRO A 57 -11.53 3.30 -11.68
CA PRO A 57 -12.44 2.51 -10.86
C PRO A 57 -12.26 2.81 -9.37
N ALA A 58 -13.25 2.44 -8.57
CA ALA A 58 -13.12 2.47 -7.11
C ALA A 58 -11.94 1.61 -6.67
N CYS A 59 -11.05 2.17 -5.84
CA CYS A 59 -9.88 1.46 -5.34
C CYS A 59 -10.27 0.27 -4.46
N MET A 60 -11.43 0.33 -3.79
CA MET A 60 -11.97 -0.75 -2.95
C MET A 60 -12.34 -2.03 -3.71
N ALA A 61 -12.32 -2.01 -5.04
CA ALA A 61 -12.67 -3.17 -5.83
C ALA A 61 -11.61 -4.29 -5.79
N CYS A 62 -10.38 -4.01 -5.34
CA CYS A 62 -9.28 -4.96 -5.23
C CYS A 62 -8.44 -4.73 -3.96
#